data_AF-A0A923N0E4-F1
#
_entry.id   AF-A0A923N0E4-F1
#
_cell.length_a   1.000
_cell.length_b   1.000
_cell.length_c   1.000
_cell.angle_alpha   90.00
_cell.angle_beta   90.00
_cell.angle_gamma   90.00
#
_symmetry.space_group_name_H-M   'P 1'
#
loop_
_entity.id
_entity.type
_entity.pdbx_description
1 polymer ?
#
loop_
_entity_poly.entity_id
_entity_poly.type
_entity_poly.pdbx_seq_one_letter_code
_entity_poly.pdbx_strand_id
1 'polypeptide(L)'
;MKKTKKKAVEPKQRKTYTLDIKASAKRYYLIGLTLQEISKLIDAPVRTVEKWQIAENWKQLRETSQIELKTLDLHLSGKTYKEIGSLLNISLATVWRYLKIAKTIKENGTN
;
A
#
# COMPACT_ATOMS: atom_id res chain seq x y z
N MET A 1 3.98 -43.83 31.58
CA MET A 1 3.76 -42.77 30.56
C MET A 1 4.91 -42.79 29.56
N LYS A 2 4.68 -43.25 28.31
CA LYS A 2 5.72 -43.28 27.27
C LYS A 2 5.91 -41.88 26.70
N LYS A 3 7.08 -41.26 26.94
CA LYS A 3 7.44 -39.96 26.34
C LYS A 3 7.67 -40.17 24.84
N THR A 4 6.77 -39.67 24.00
CA THR A 4 6.97 -39.64 22.54
C THR A 4 8.18 -38.78 22.22
N LYS A 5 9.22 -39.38 21.62
CA LYS A 5 10.39 -38.67 21.09
C LYS A 5 9.90 -37.70 20.02
N LYS A 6 10.06 -36.39 20.24
CA LYS A 6 9.77 -35.36 19.22
C LYS A 6 10.68 -35.64 18.02
N LYS A 7 10.11 -35.81 16.82
CA LYS A 7 10.88 -35.89 15.57
C LYS A 7 11.70 -34.59 15.43
N ALA A 8 12.99 -34.72 15.16
CA ALA A 8 13.85 -33.58 14.85
C ALA A 8 13.30 -32.90 13.59
N VAL A 9 12.88 -31.64 13.72
CA VAL A 9 12.44 -30.83 12.58
C VAL A 9 13.72 -30.30 11.92
N GLU A 10 13.95 -30.66 10.65
CA GLU A 10 15.08 -30.14 9.89
C GLU A 10 15.02 -28.60 9.81
N PRO A 11 16.16 -27.90 9.95
CA PRO A 11 16.18 -26.45 9.92
C PRO A 11 15.74 -25.95 8.54
N LYS A 12 14.62 -25.22 8.51
CA LYS A 12 14.07 -24.63 7.27
C LYS A 12 15.10 -23.67 6.66
N GLN A 13 15.61 -23.99 5.48
CA GLN A 13 16.48 -23.10 4.71
C GLN A 13 15.74 -21.78 4.42
N ARG A 14 16.40 -20.66 4.73
CA ARG A 14 15.84 -19.32 4.52
C ARG A 14 16.22 -18.86 3.11
N LYS A 15 15.22 -18.55 2.28
CA LYS A 15 15.44 -17.82 1.02
C LYS A 15 16.02 -16.43 1.34
N THR A 16 17.14 -16.09 0.72
CA THR A 16 17.71 -14.73 0.75
C THR A 16 17.22 -13.98 -0.48
N TYR A 17 16.77 -12.74 -0.31
CA TYR A 17 16.27 -11.90 -1.40
C TYR A 17 17.32 -10.86 -1.77
N THR A 18 17.51 -10.63 -3.06
CA THR A 18 18.41 -9.60 -3.57
C THR A 18 17.83 -8.20 -3.37
N LEU A 19 18.69 -7.18 -3.42
CA LEU A 19 18.28 -5.78 -3.32
C LEU A 19 17.35 -5.38 -4.47
N ASP A 20 17.55 -5.95 -5.67
CA ASP A 20 16.72 -5.66 -6.86
C ASP A 20 15.26 -6.11 -6.68
N ILE A 21 15.05 -7.26 -6.03
CA ILE A 21 13.71 -7.77 -5.70
C ILE A 21 13.01 -6.80 -4.73
N LYS A 22 13.73 -6.32 -3.72
CA LYS A 22 13.21 -5.34 -2.76
C LYS A 22 12.89 -4.01 -3.43
N ALA A 23 13.75 -3.54 -4.34
CA ALA A 23 13.52 -2.30 -5.09
C ALA A 23 12.29 -2.40 -6.01
N SER A 24 12.12 -3.54 -6.68
CA SER A 24 10.95 -3.82 -7.52
C SER A 24 9.67 -3.86 -6.69
N ALA A 25 9.70 -4.52 -5.53
CA ALA A 25 8.59 -4.56 -4.59
C ALA A 25 8.16 -3.15 -4.14
N LYS A 26 9.14 -2.28 -3.85
CA LYS A 26 8.90 -0.88 -3.49
C LYS A 26 8.22 -0.12 -4.61
N ARG A 27 8.72 -0.23 -5.84
CA ARG A 27 8.11 0.43 -7.02
C ARG A 27 6.66 0.02 -7.21
N TYR A 28 6.35 -1.28 -7.16
CA TYR A 28 4.98 -1.77 -7.29
C TYR A 28 4.06 -1.25 -6.18
N TYR A 29 4.55 -1.20 -4.94
CA TYR A 29 3.80 -0.65 -3.81
C TYR A 29 3.44 0.83 -4.02
N LEU A 30 4.40 1.63 -4.48
CA LEU A 30 4.22 3.06 -4.74
C LEU A 30 3.25 3.32 -5.91
N ILE A 31 3.22 2.44 -6.91
CA ILE A 31 2.26 2.49 -8.03
C ILE A 31 0.83 2.13 -7.59
N GLY A 32 0.70 1.44 -6.46
CA GLY A 32 -0.60 1.19 -5.85
C GLY A 32 -0.96 -0.28 -5.66
N LEU A 33 -0.07 -1.23 -6.00
CA LEU A 33 -0.34 -2.65 -5.81
C LEU A 33 -0.40 -3.02 -4.33
N THR A 34 -1.22 -4.02 -4.02
CA THR A 34 -1.32 -4.61 -2.69
C THR A 34 -0.14 -5.51 -2.39
N LEU A 35 0.15 -5.73 -1.10
CA LEU A 35 1.22 -6.65 -0.69
C LEU A 35 1.00 -8.09 -1.18
N GLN A 36 -0.26 -8.50 -1.37
CA GLN A 36 -0.60 -9.82 -1.91
C GLN A 36 -0.24 -9.95 -3.40
N GLU A 37 -0.53 -8.92 -4.19
CA GLU A 37 -0.16 -8.87 -5.61
C GLU A 37 1.36 -8.81 -5.77
N ILE A 38 2.02 -7.94 -5.01
CA ILE A 38 3.47 -7.79 -5.02
C ILE A 38 4.14 -9.13 -4.65
N SER A 39 3.64 -9.81 -3.62
CA SER A 39 4.12 -11.13 -3.20
C SER A 39 4.10 -12.15 -4.33
N LYS A 40 3.04 -12.16 -5.16
CA LYS A 40 2.93 -13.04 -6.32
C LYS A 40 3.89 -12.64 -7.45
N LEU A 41 4.08 -11.34 -7.67
CA LEU A 41 4.93 -10.83 -8.75
C LEU A 41 6.42 -11.11 -8.52
N ILE A 42 6.88 -11.08 -7.27
CA ILE A 42 8.31 -11.18 -6.94
C ILE A 42 8.72 -12.51 -6.30
N ASP A 43 7.80 -13.48 -6.21
CA ASP A 43 7.97 -14.77 -5.51
C ASP A 43 8.52 -14.61 -4.07
N ALA A 44 8.06 -13.59 -3.34
CA ALA A 44 8.41 -13.39 -1.94
C ALA A 44 7.16 -13.52 -1.06
N PRO A 45 7.24 -14.14 0.13
CA PRO A 45 6.14 -14.20 1.06
C PRO A 45 5.64 -12.80 1.44
N VAL A 46 4.32 -12.63 1.58
CA VAL A 46 3.69 -11.37 2.00
C VAL A 46 4.34 -10.78 3.27
N ARG A 47 4.65 -11.64 4.26
CA ARG A 47 5.32 -11.25 5.52
C ARG A 47 6.71 -10.64 5.28
N THR A 48 7.42 -11.04 4.24
CA THR A 48 8.71 -10.47 3.87
C THR A 48 8.53 -9.07 3.30
N VAL A 49 7.57 -8.91 2.38
CA VAL A 49 7.24 -7.60 1.77
C VAL A 49 6.75 -6.62 2.84
N GLU A 50 5.92 -7.09 3.78
CA GLU A 50 5.45 -6.31 4.93
C GLU A 50 6.62 -5.80 5.79
N LYS A 51 7.62 -6.64 6.08
CA LYS A 51 8.82 -6.21 6.81
C LYS A 51 9.59 -5.12 6.07
N TRP A 52 9.73 -5.23 4.75
CA TRP A 52 10.38 -4.18 3.95
C TRP A 52 9.59 -2.88 3.96
N GLN A 53 8.27 -2.96 3.83
CA GLN A 53 7.36 -1.83 3.88
C GLN A 53 7.41 -1.09 5.21
N ILE A 54 7.54 -1.80 6.33
CA ILE A 54 7.70 -1.20 7.66
C ILE A 54 9.10 -0.60 7.84
N ALA A 55 10.15 -1.35 7.50
CA ALA A 55 11.54 -0.93 7.71
C ALA A 55 11.90 0.37 6.96
N GLU A 56 11.29 0.60 5.79
CA GLU A 56 11.51 1.80 4.99
C GLU A 56 10.30 2.76 4.99
N ASN A 57 9.32 2.51 5.85
CA ASN A 57 8.13 3.35 6.01
C ASN A 57 7.43 3.70 4.69
N TRP A 58 7.24 2.70 3.81
CA TRP A 58 6.69 2.95 2.47
C TRP A 58 5.30 3.59 2.50
N LYS A 59 4.53 3.43 3.59
CA LYS A 59 3.24 4.09 3.77
C LYS A 59 3.31 5.61 3.71
N GLN A 60 4.40 6.22 4.19
CA GLN A 60 4.61 7.67 4.08
C GLN A 60 5.04 8.08 2.67
N LEU A 61 5.73 7.19 1.96
CA LEU A 61 6.20 7.42 0.59
C LEU A 61 5.11 7.18 -0.47
N ARG A 62 4.15 6.29 -0.17
CA ARG A 62 3.02 6.04 -1.04
C ARG A 62 2.12 7.24 -0.94
N GLU A 63 2.33 8.17 -1.85
CA GLU A 63 1.46 9.31 -1.98
C GLU A 63 0.02 8.78 -2.15
N THR A 64 -0.84 9.07 -1.19
CA THR A 64 -2.29 8.98 -1.37
C THR A 64 -2.80 10.00 -2.39
N SER A 65 -1.89 10.77 -3.00
CA SER A 65 -2.10 11.81 -3.99
C SER A 65 -3.00 11.34 -5.12
N GLN A 66 -2.82 10.15 -5.71
CA GLN A 66 -3.61 9.82 -6.90
C GLN A 66 -5.12 9.73 -6.63
N ILE A 67 -5.54 9.09 -5.53
CA ILE A 67 -6.96 9.01 -5.19
C ILE A 67 -7.45 10.38 -4.69
N GLU A 68 -6.63 11.11 -3.94
CA GLU A 68 -6.95 12.46 -3.44
C GLU A 68 -7.13 13.47 -4.58
N LEU A 69 -6.22 13.47 -5.56
CA LEU A 69 -6.26 14.28 -6.79
C LEU A 69 -7.47 13.90 -7.62
N LYS A 70 -7.72 12.61 -7.83
CA LYS A 70 -8.91 12.16 -8.58
C LYS A 70 -10.21 12.53 -7.86
N THR A 71 -10.23 12.50 -6.53
CA THR A 71 -11.36 12.97 -5.71
C THR A 71 -11.58 14.48 -5.93
N LEU A 72 -10.50 15.27 -5.93
CA LEU A 72 -10.55 16.70 -6.21
C LEU A 72 -11.05 16.98 -7.63
N ASP A 73 -10.53 16.29 -8.65
CA ASP A 73 -10.96 16.44 -10.04
C ASP A 73 -12.44 16.12 -10.22
N LEU A 74 -12.92 15.03 -9.61
CA LEU A 74 -14.34 14.67 -9.64
C LEU A 74 -15.19 15.75 -8.95
N HIS A 75 -14.73 16.29 -7.82
CA HIS A 75 -15.43 17.38 -7.14
C HIS A 75 -15.47 18.67 -7.97
N LEU A 76 -14.36 19.03 -8.62
CA LEU A 76 -14.28 20.17 -9.54
C LEU A 76 -15.15 19.97 -10.78
N SER A 77 -15.35 18.73 -11.23
CA SER A 77 -16.29 18.38 -12.31
C SER A 77 -17.77 18.46 -11.90
N GLY A 78 -18.07 18.86 -10.66
CA GLY A 78 -19.42 19.03 -10.15
C GLY A 78 -20.06 17.78 -9.55
N LYS A 79 -19.30 16.69 -9.35
CA LYS A 79 -19.83 15.48 -8.69
C LYS A 79 -20.06 15.71 -7.20
N THR A 80 -21.17 15.16 -6.70
CA THR A 80 -21.50 15.17 -5.28
C THR A 80 -20.64 14.18 -4.50
N TYR A 81 -20.50 14.38 -3.19
CA TYR A 81 -19.70 13.48 -2.35
C TYR A 81 -20.18 12.02 -2.39
N LYS A 82 -21.49 11.80 -2.53
CA LYS A 82 -22.08 10.46 -2.63
C LYS A 82 -21.72 9.77 -3.94
N GLU A 83 -21.72 10.50 -5.06
CA GLU A 83 -21.28 9.98 -6.35
C GLU A 83 -19.78 9.66 -6.33
N ILE A 84 -18.95 10.56 -5.77
CA ILE A 84 -17.50 10.34 -5.66
C ILE A 84 -17.20 9.10 -4.82
N GLY A 85 -17.87 8.94 -3.68
CA GLY A 85 -17.70 7.76 -2.82
C GLY A 85 -18.08 6.47 -3.54
N SER A 86 -19.14 6.50 -4.34
CA SER A 86 -19.58 5.35 -5.14
C SER A 86 -18.61 5.03 -6.28
N LEU A 87 -18.08 6.06 -6.98
CA LEU A 87 -17.15 5.91 -8.10
C LEU A 87 -15.78 5.39 -7.68
N LEU A 88 -15.28 5.84 -6.53
CA LEU A 88 -13.96 5.47 -6.02
C LEU A 88 -14.02 4.33 -4.99
N ASN A 89 -15.22 3.83 -4.68
CA ASN A 89 -15.47 2.80 -3.67
C ASN A 89 -14.87 3.16 -2.30
N ILE A 90 -15.09 4.40 -1.85
CA ILE A 90 -14.61 4.94 -0.57
C ILE A 90 -15.76 5.57 0.23
N SER A 91 -15.60 5.60 1.56
CA SER A 91 -16.62 6.18 2.44
C SER A 91 -16.77 7.69 2.25
N LEU A 92 -17.95 8.25 2.53
CA LEU A 92 -18.20 9.70 2.51
C LEU A 92 -17.22 10.48 3.41
N ALA A 93 -16.90 9.94 4.59
CA ALA A 93 -15.92 10.54 5.49
C ALA A 93 -14.52 10.58 4.87
N THR A 94 -14.15 9.55 4.11
CA THR A 94 -12.89 9.48 3.37
C THR A 94 -12.86 10.51 2.23
N VAL A 95 -13.96 10.67 1.49
CA VAL A 95 -14.10 11.71 0.44
C VAL A 95 -13.83 13.09 1.04
N TRP A 96 -14.49 13.44 2.14
CA TRP A 96 -14.27 14.73 2.81
C TRP A 96 -12.82 14.93 3.25
N ARG A 97 -12.21 13.90 3.85
CA ARG A 97 -10.80 13.94 4.28
C ARG A 97 -9.87 14.18 3.09
N TYR A 98 -10.09 13.49 1.99
CA TYR A 98 -9.28 13.62 0.77
C TYR A 98 -9.43 14.97 0.11
N LEU A 99 -10.64 15.54 0.04
CA LEU A 99 -10.84 16.90 -0.46
C LEU A 99 -10.13 17.94 0.40
N LYS A 100 -10.13 17.77 1.73
CA LYS A 100 -9.40 18.66 2.63
C LYS A 100 -7.89 18.60 2.37
N ILE A 101 -7.31 17.41 2.31
CA ILE A 101 -5.88 17.20 2.07
C ILE A 101 -5.46 17.72 0.69
N ALA A 102 -6.23 17.40 -0.35
CA ALA A 102 -5.93 17.80 -1.72
C ALA A 102 -5.90 19.32 -1.91
N LYS A 103 -6.78 20.07 -1.22
CA LYS A 103 -6.72 21.54 -1.18
C LYS A 103 -5.42 22.05 -0.55
N THR A 104 -5.03 21.48 0.58
CA THR A 104 -3.79 21.88 1.28
C THR A 104 -2.54 21.59 0.44
N ILE A 105 -2.51 20.46 -0.29
CA ILE A 105 -1.42 20.13 -1.21
C ILE A 105 -1.35 21.14 -2.36
N LYS A 106 -2.49 21.50 -2.96
CA LYS A 106 -2.55 22.48 -4.05
C LYS A 106 -2.05 23.86 -3.62
N GLU A 107 -2.41 24.30 -2.41
CA GLU A 107 -1.97 25.57 -1.83
C GLU A 107 -0.46 25.59 -1.52
N ASN A 108 0.08 24.48 -0.99
CA ASN A 108 1.50 24.37 -0.66
C ASN A 108 2.41 24.15 -1.89
N GLY A 109 1.88 23.60 -2.99
CA GLY A 109 2.60 23.39 -4.25
C GLY A 109 2.63 24.62 -5.18
N THR A 110 1.98 25.72 -4.79
CA THR A 110 1.98 27.01 -5.51
C THR A 110 2.95 28.04 -4.92
N ASN A 111 3.98 27.61 -4.19
CA ASN A 111 5.09 28.45 -3.71
C ASN A 111 6.42 28.00 -4.30
#